data_AF-A0A1K2FWS4-F1
#
_entry.id   AF-A0A1K2FWS4-F1
#
_cell.length_a   1.000
_cell.length_b   1.000
_cell.length_c   1.000
_cell.angle_alpha   90.00
_cell.angle_beta   90.00
_cell.angle_gamma   90.00
#
_symmetry.space_group_name_H-M   'P 1'
#
loop_
_entity.id
_entity.type
_entity.pdbx_description
1 polymer ?
#
loop_
_entity_poly.entity_id
_entity_poly.type
_entity_poly.pdbx_seq_one_letter_code
_entity_poly.pdbx_strand_id
1 'polypeptide(L)' 'MSPLERLLAEEIPVRPEPAQPWGHWTQQQQDAHWAALCNTVGTPDAPRPTHTENAPQNAA' A
#
# COMPACT_ATOMS: atom_id res chain seq x y z
N MET A 1 11.76 -38.82 -6.30
CA MET A 1 11.20 -37.49 -6.00
C MET A 1 12.35 -36.59 -5.61
N SER A 2 12.66 -35.61 -6.46
CA SER A 2 13.76 -34.67 -6.22
C SER A 2 13.34 -33.60 -5.18
N PRO A 3 14.30 -32.93 -4.52
CA PRO A 3 13.99 -31.84 -3.59
C PRO A 3 13.14 -30.72 -4.21
N LEU A 4 13.33 -30.44 -5.50
CA LEU A 4 12.54 -29.45 -6.24
C LEU A 4 11.08 -29.88 -6.44
N GLU A 5 10.83 -31.16 -6.66
CA GLU A 5 9.47 -31.69 -6.78
C GLU A 5 8.70 -31.63 -5.45
N ARG A 6 9.40 -31.72 -4.32
CA ARG A 6 8.79 -31.54 -2.99
C ARG A 6 8.40 -30.09 -2.74
N LEU A 7 9.29 -29.15 -3.07
CA LEU A 7 9.02 -27.72 -2.95
C LEU A 7 7.87 -27.26 -3.85
N LEU A 8 7.74 -27.84 -5.05
CA LEU A 8 6.64 -27.52 -5.96
C LEU A 8 5.30 -28.12 -5.51
N ALA A 9 5.34 -29.22 -4.76
CA ALA A 9 4.16 -29.87 -4.19
C ALA A 9 3.72 -29.28 -2.85
N GLU A 10 4.57 -28.47 -2.20
CA GLU A 10 4.20 -27.70 -1.02
C GLU A 10 3.29 -26.53 -1.44
N GLU A 11 2.03 -26.62 -1.05
CA GLU A 11 1.05 -25.53 -1.20
C GLU A 11 1.60 -24.30 -0.50
N ILE A 12 2.00 -23.29 -1.28
CA ILE A 12 2.39 -21.99 -0.75
C ILE A 12 1.15 -21.44 -0.05
N PRO A 13 1.19 -21.17 1.27
CA PRO A 13 0.04 -20.58 1.94
C PRO A 13 -0.27 -19.24 1.28
N VAL A 14 -1.35 -19.21 0.51
CA VAL A 14 -1.79 -18.02 -0.19
C VAL A 14 -2.26 -17.04 0.87
N ARG A 15 -1.71 -15.82 0.86
CA ARG A 15 -2.19 -14.73 1.72
C ARG A 15 -3.70 -14.64 1.51
N PRO A 16 -4.53 -14.72 2.56
CA PRO A 16 -5.97 -14.61 2.40
C PRO A 16 -6.29 -13.30 1.69
N GLU A 17 -7.22 -13.35 0.74
CA GLU A 17 -7.69 -12.13 0.09
C GLU A 17 -8.06 -11.12 1.17
N PRO A 18 -7.58 -9.86 1.04
CA PRO A 18 -7.84 -8.85 2.06
C PRO A 18 -9.34 -8.77 2.27
N ALA A 19 -9.77 -9.07 3.50
CA ALA A 19 -11.17 -9.05 3.89
C ALA A 19 -11.64 -7.60 4.03
N GLN A 20 -11.77 -6.91 2.90
CA GLN A 20 -12.56 -5.70 2.65
C GLN A 20 -12.25 -5.19 1.23
N PRO A 21 -13.25 -4.75 0.44
CA PRO A 21 -12.95 -3.78 -0.61
C PRO A 21 -12.32 -2.61 0.12
N TRP A 22 -11.20 -2.10 -0.37
CA TRP A 22 -10.50 -0.99 0.27
C TRP A 22 -11.49 0.16 0.30
N GLY A 23 -12.19 0.32 1.43
CA GLY A 23 -13.31 1.22 1.52
C GLY A 23 -12.74 2.57 1.17
N HIS A 24 -13.17 3.13 0.04
CA HIS A 24 -12.61 4.36 -0.49
C HIS A 24 -12.60 5.38 0.65
N TRP A 25 -11.42 5.65 1.22
CA TRP A 25 -11.33 6.62 2.28
C TRP A 25 -11.92 7.91 1.73
N THR A 26 -12.90 8.47 2.44
CA THR A 26 -13.41 9.78 2.05
C THR A 26 -12.24 10.76 2.10
N GLN A 27 -12.31 11.81 1.30
CA GLN A 27 -11.26 12.84 1.28
C GLN A 27 -10.95 13.34 2.70
N GLN A 28 -11.98 13.54 3.53
CA GLN A 28 -11.86 13.90 4.94
C GLN A 28 -11.04 12.89 5.77
N GLN A 29 -11.22 11.58 5.57
CA GLN A 29 -10.45 10.55 6.28
C GLN A 29 -8.97 10.57 5.85
N GLN A 30 -8.71 10.79 4.56
CA GLN A 30 -7.35 10.91 4.04
C GLN A 30 -6.64 12.14 4.60
N ASP A 31 -7.33 13.28 4.69
CA ASP A 31 -6.76 14.52 5.24
C ASP A 31 -6.51 14.43 6.75
N ALA A 32 -7.43 13.80 7.51
CA ALA A 32 -7.22 13.53 8.93
C ALA A 32 -6.01 12.61 9.17
N HIS A 33 -5.86 11.56 8.36
CA HIS A 33 -4.72 10.66 8.42
C HIS A 33 -3.41 11.37 8.04
N TRP A 34 -3.42 12.23 7.01
CA TRP A 34 -2.27 13.04 6.62
C TRP A 34 -1.84 13.98 7.75
N ALA A 35 -2.79 14.69 8.38
CA ALA A 35 -2.48 15.56 9.51
C ALA A 35 -1.88 14.79 10.70
N ALA A 36 -2.40 13.60 11.01
CA ALA A 36 -1.83 12.75 12.06
C ALA A 36 -0.39 12.30 11.74
N LEU A 37 -0.12 11.96 10.48
CA LEU A 37 1.22 11.58 10.01
C LEU A 37 2.18 12.77 10.11
N CYS A 38 1.78 13.94 9.61
CA CYS A 38 2.54 15.18 9.68
C CYS A 38 2.92 15.56 11.12
N ASN A 39 1.98 15.42 12.05
CA ASN A 39 2.25 15.64 13.48
C ASN A 39 3.25 14.61 14.04
N THR A 40 3.14 13.34 13.64
CA THR A 40 4.04 12.27 14.11
C THR A 40 5.48 12.46 13.60
N VAL A 41 5.63 12.91 12.35
CA VAL A 41 6.93 13.14 11.70
C VAL A 41 7.53 14.50 12.09
N GLY A 42 6.78 15.36 12.78
CA GLY A 42 7.23 16.70 13.18
C GLY A 42 7.21 17.72 12.03
N THR A 43 6.42 17.46 10.99
CA THR A 43 6.25 18.33 9.82
C THR A 43 4.76 18.68 9.65
N PRO A 44 4.16 19.46 10.57
CA PRO A 44 2.72 19.72 10.60
C PRO A 44 2.19 20.45 9.35
N ASP A 45 3.01 21.28 8.71
CA ASP A 45 2.64 22.09 7.54
C ASP A 45 2.99 21.43 6.19
N ALA A 46 3.34 20.14 6.17
CA ALA A 46 3.70 19.49 4.93
C ALA A 46 2.47 19.40 3.98
N PRO A 47 2.56 19.94 2.75
CA PRO A 47 1.47 19.84 1.80
C PRO A 47 1.21 18.38 1.48
N ARG A 48 -0.06 18.01 1.39
CA ARG A 48 -0.45 16.67 0.98
C ARG A 48 0.07 16.41 -0.43
N PRO A 49 0.74 15.28 -0.70
CA PRO A 49 1.09 14.92 -2.07
C PRO A 49 -0.21 14.82 -2.88
N THR A 50 -0.36 15.67 -3.90
CA THR A 50 -1.42 15.50 -4.88
C THR A 50 -1.18 14.14 -5.54
N HIS A 51 -2.20 13.30 -5.55
CA HIS A 51 -2.15 12.00 -6.21
C HIS A 51 -2.03 12.26 -7.71
N THR A 52 -0.81 12.51 -8.20
CA THR A 52 -0.51 12.51 -9.61
C THR A 52 -0.66 11.06 -10.04
N GLU A 53 -1.84 10.74 -10.57
CA GLU A 53 -2.15 9.48 -11.21
C GLU A 53 -0.96 9.12 -12.13
N ASN A 54 -0.27 8.04 -11.78
CA ASN A 54 0.91 7.47 -12.44
C ASN A 54 1.39 8.21 -13.71
N ALA A 55 2.27 9.19 -13.56
CA ALA A 55 3.16 9.52 -14.67
C ALA A 55 4.04 8.29 -14.88
N PRO A 56 4.06 7.66 -16.08
CA PRO A 56 4.91 6.51 -16.32
C PRO A 56 6.36 6.92 -16.04
N GLN A 57 6.96 6.29 -15.02
CA GLN A 57 8.37 6.38 -14.73
C GLN A 57 9.15 5.58 -15.79
N ASN A 58 9.05 5.98 -17.06
CA ASN A 58 10.07 5.67 -18.05
C ASN A 58 10.98 6.89 -18.13
N ALA A 59 11.96 6.90 -17.24
CA ALA A 59 13.13 7.76 -17.33
C ALA A 59 14.34 6.87 -17.68
N ALA A 60 14.98 7.24 -18.79
CA ALA A 60 16.29 6.84 -19.30
C ALA A 60 16.45 5.43 -19.89
#